data_AF-A0A1H2U8N9-F1
#
_entry.id   AF-A0A1H2U8N9-F1
#
_cell.length_a   1.000
_cell.length_b   1.000
_cell.length_c   1.000
_cell.angle_alpha   90.00
_cell.angle_beta   90.00
_cell.angle_gamma   90.00
#
_symmetry.space_group_name_H-M   'P 1'
#
loop_
_entity.id
_entity.type
_entity.pdbx_description
1 polymer ?
#
loop_
_entity_poly.entity_id
_entity_poly.type
_entity_poly.pdbx_seq_one_letter_code
_entity_poly.pdbx_strand_id
1 'polypeptide(L)'
;MKLMKVLAGLALAMSFASGASAQNLAETATCKLTNTAHSATLYEGSCTVTQSMSGNNTVFSVKMGEAEPFMFAGVRGQKDWMHGPDEAQFTDLPNGGIFRWSTFALAIAE
;
A
#
# COMPACT_ATOMS: atom_id res chain seq x y z
N MET A 1 16.76 20.55 -60.78
CA MET A 1 16.58 19.20 -60.17
C MET A 1 16.59 19.33 -58.65
N LYS A 2 15.47 18.89 -58.03
CA LYS A 2 15.24 18.48 -56.63
C LYS A 2 15.80 19.31 -55.46
N LEU A 3 14.92 20.12 -54.84
CA LEU A 3 14.99 20.46 -53.41
C LEU A 3 14.64 19.20 -52.59
N MET A 4 15.56 18.73 -51.75
CA MET A 4 15.26 17.73 -50.71
C MET A 4 14.81 18.46 -49.43
N LYS A 5 13.54 18.24 -49.07
CA LYS A 5 12.98 18.52 -47.75
C LYS A 5 13.56 17.53 -46.75
N VAL A 6 14.25 18.02 -45.72
CA VAL A 6 14.58 17.23 -44.52
C VAL A 6 13.69 17.74 -43.39
N LEU A 7 12.58 17.04 -43.18
CA LEU A 7 11.78 17.13 -41.96
C LEU A 7 12.51 16.30 -40.89
N ALA A 8 13.23 16.98 -40.00
CA ALA A 8 13.76 16.39 -38.78
C ALA A 8 12.64 16.37 -37.72
N GLY A 9 11.84 15.31 -37.72
CA GLY A 9 10.90 15.02 -36.64
C GLY A 9 11.64 14.51 -35.42
N LEU A 10 11.85 15.39 -34.43
CA LEU A 10 12.26 15.00 -33.07
C LEU A 10 11.08 14.32 -32.37
N ALA A 11 11.01 13.00 -32.46
CA ALA A 11 10.15 12.21 -31.59
C ALA A 11 10.81 12.11 -30.21
N LEU A 12 10.37 12.95 -29.26
CA LEU A 12 10.65 12.71 -27.85
C LEU A 12 9.88 11.47 -27.41
N ALA A 13 10.55 10.32 -27.41
CA ALA A 13 10.09 9.15 -26.67
C ALA A 13 10.25 9.46 -25.17
N MET A 14 9.20 10.00 -24.55
CA MET A 14 9.12 10.06 -23.10
C MET A 14 8.85 8.64 -22.59
N SER A 15 9.92 7.95 -22.22
CA SER A 15 9.84 6.71 -21.44
C SER A 15 9.28 7.07 -20.06
N PHE A 16 7.96 6.93 -19.88
CA PHE A 16 7.36 6.92 -18.55
C PHE A 16 7.80 5.63 -17.85
N ALA A 17 9.01 5.65 -17.29
CA ALA A 17 9.37 4.71 -16.25
C ALA A 17 8.53 5.09 -15.02
N SER A 18 7.31 4.55 -14.95
CA SER A 18 6.52 4.50 -13.73
C SER A 18 7.23 3.57 -12.75
N GLY A 19 8.36 4.04 -12.21
CA GLY A 19 8.89 3.51 -10.97
C GLY A 19 7.86 3.86 -9.91
N ALA A 20 6.92 2.96 -9.66
CA ALA A 20 6.16 2.99 -8.42
C ALA A 20 7.19 2.75 -7.31
N SER A 21 7.79 3.82 -6.82
CA SER A 21 8.48 3.80 -5.55
C SER A 21 7.43 3.41 -4.53
N ALA A 22 7.47 2.17 -4.06
CA ALA A 22 6.69 1.74 -2.91
C ALA A 22 6.95 2.75 -1.79
N GLN A 23 5.96 3.60 -1.49
CA GLN A 23 6.10 4.60 -0.43
C GLN A 23 6.19 3.84 0.89
N ASN A 24 7.27 4.01 1.64
CA ASN A 24 7.32 3.44 2.98
C ASN A 24 6.29 4.16 3.84
N LEU A 25 5.50 3.41 4.61
CA LEU A 25 4.62 4.06 5.57
C LEU A 25 5.43 4.69 6.71
N ALA A 26 4.97 5.82 7.21
CA ALA A 26 5.53 6.46 8.40
C ALA A 26 5.47 5.50 9.58
N GLU A 27 6.56 5.47 10.37
CA GLU A 27 6.69 4.55 11.50
C GLU A 27 5.61 4.78 12.56
N THR A 28 5.13 6.02 12.70
CA THR A 28 3.99 6.38 13.53
C THR A 28 2.89 6.96 12.65
N ALA A 29 1.67 6.46 12.82
CA ALA A 29 0.50 6.85 12.05
C ALA A 29 -0.77 6.87 12.93
N THR A 30 -1.89 7.30 12.36
CA THR A 30 -3.22 7.11 12.95
C THR A 30 -3.88 5.89 12.30
N CYS A 31 -4.30 4.93 13.11
CA CYS A 31 -4.99 3.73 12.66
C CYS A 31 -6.45 3.72 13.07
N LYS A 32 -7.30 3.16 12.21
CA LYS A 32 -8.70 2.87 12.51
C LYS A 32 -9.05 1.45 12.12
N LEU A 33 -9.37 0.61 13.11
CA LEU A 33 -9.85 -0.74 12.93
C LEU A 33 -11.38 -0.78 13.01
N THR A 34 -12.01 -1.32 11.98
CA THR A 34 -13.47 -1.40 11.86
C THR A 34 -13.90 -2.84 11.64
N ASN A 35 -14.92 -3.30 12.36
CA ASN A 35 -15.69 -4.48 11.98
C ASN A 35 -16.78 -4.04 10.99
N THR A 36 -16.61 -4.39 9.72
CA THR A 36 -17.48 -3.96 8.62
C THR A 36 -18.83 -4.65 8.63
N ALA A 37 -18.95 -5.87 9.17
CA ALA A 37 -20.22 -6.58 9.28
C ALA A 37 -21.20 -5.90 10.26
N HIS A 38 -20.66 -5.23 11.28
CA HIS A 38 -21.46 -4.49 12.27
C HIS A 38 -21.32 -2.97 12.15
N SER A 39 -20.55 -2.49 11.17
CA SER A 39 -20.21 -1.05 11.00
C SER A 39 -19.71 -0.40 12.29
N ALA A 40 -18.90 -1.13 13.06
CA ALA A 40 -18.43 -0.72 14.38
C ALA A 40 -16.93 -0.42 14.36
N THR A 41 -16.54 0.75 14.84
CA THR A 41 -15.14 1.09 15.11
C THR A 41 -14.68 0.36 16.37
N LEU A 42 -13.68 -0.50 16.23
CA LEU A 42 -13.08 -1.25 17.34
C LEU A 42 -11.88 -0.53 17.94
N TYR A 43 -11.18 0.25 17.12
CA TYR A 43 -10.03 1.04 17.53
C TYR A 43 -9.89 2.27 16.64
N GLU A 44 -9.52 3.40 17.23
CA GLU A 44 -9.14 4.63 16.54
C GLU A 44 -8.11 5.38 17.37
N GLY A 45 -6.90 5.57 16.85
CA GLY A 45 -5.80 6.18 17.61
C GLY A 45 -4.43 5.99 16.97
N SER A 46 -3.39 6.35 17.72
CA SER A 46 -2.00 6.23 17.28
C SER A 46 -1.55 4.78 17.16
N CYS A 47 -0.90 4.45 16.06
CA CYS A 47 -0.31 3.14 15.83
C CYS A 47 1.14 3.26 15.36
N THR A 48 1.88 2.18 15.56
CA THR A 48 3.23 2.02 14.99
C THR A 48 3.14 1.07 13.81
N VAL A 49 3.70 1.47 12.67
CA VAL A 49 3.74 0.68 11.44
C VAL A 49 5.19 0.38 11.12
N THR A 50 5.55 -0.89 11.06
CA THR A 50 6.86 -1.30 10.56
C THR A 50 6.70 -2.06 9.26
N GLN A 51 7.58 -1.76 8.30
CA GLN A 51 7.62 -2.39 6.99
C GLN A 51 8.95 -3.12 6.84
N SER A 52 8.89 -4.37 6.42
CA SER A 52 10.08 -5.17 6.13
C SER A 52 9.90 -5.97 4.84
N MET A 53 11.00 -6.47 4.28
CA MET A 53 10.99 -7.32 3.10
C MET A 53 11.32 -8.75 3.49
N SER A 54 10.54 -9.70 3.00
CA SER A 54 10.77 -11.15 3.12
C SER A 54 10.71 -11.77 1.74
N GLY A 55 11.87 -12.01 1.13
CA GLY A 55 11.97 -12.35 -0.29
C GLY A 55 11.38 -11.23 -1.15
N ASN A 56 10.40 -11.57 -1.99
CA ASN A 56 9.70 -10.59 -2.84
C ASN A 56 8.49 -9.93 -2.15
N ASN A 57 8.16 -10.37 -0.93
CA ASN A 57 6.99 -9.88 -0.21
C ASN A 57 7.38 -8.69 0.68
N THR A 58 6.50 -7.70 0.72
CA THR A 58 6.46 -6.70 1.77
C THR A 58 5.66 -7.27 2.94
N VAL A 59 6.17 -7.10 4.15
CA VAL A 59 5.48 -7.43 5.40
C VAL A 59 5.25 -6.16 6.19
N PHE A 60 3.99 -5.85 6.44
CA PHE A 60 3.56 -4.81 7.37
C PHE A 60 3.25 -5.41 8.73
N SER A 61 3.74 -4.75 9.77
CA SER A 61 3.38 -5.01 11.17
C SER A 61 2.77 -3.74 11.74
N VAL A 62 1.48 -3.79 12.05
CA VAL A 62 0.72 -2.64 12.55
C VAL A 62 0.35 -2.87 14.00
N LYS A 63 1.00 -2.15 14.92
CA LYS A 63 0.76 -2.23 16.35
C LYS A 63 -0.17 -1.11 16.81
N MET A 64 -1.30 -1.46 17.43
CA MET A 64 -2.30 -0.54 17.96
C MET A 64 -2.39 -0.68 19.48
N GLY A 65 -1.93 0.34 20.22
CA GLY A 65 -1.85 0.27 21.69
C GLY A 65 -0.94 -0.86 22.19
N GLU A 66 -1.37 -1.57 23.24
CA GLU A 66 -0.62 -2.66 23.86
C GLU A 66 -0.93 -4.06 23.28
N ALA A 67 -1.78 -4.13 22.24
CA ALA A 67 -2.12 -5.41 21.61
C ALA A 67 -0.96 -5.97 20.77
N GLU A 68 -1.07 -7.26 20.43
CA GLU A 68 -0.19 -7.89 19.45
C GLU A 68 -0.33 -7.20 18.08
N PRO A 69 0.78 -7.04 17.31
CA PRO A 69 0.72 -6.41 16.00
C PRO A 69 -0.10 -7.21 14.99
N PHE A 70 -0.84 -6.50 14.14
CA PHE A 70 -1.49 -7.08 12.97
C PHE A 70 -0.45 -7.20 11.84
N MET A 71 -0.24 -8.43 11.39
CA MET A 71 0.73 -8.74 10.34
C MET A 71 0.04 -8.89 8.99
N PHE A 72 0.52 -8.19 7.96
CA PHE A 72 0.05 -8.32 6.58
C PHE A 72 1.23 -8.58 5.66
N ALA A 73 1.12 -9.57 4.78
CA ALA A 73 2.19 -9.92 3.84
C ALA A 73 1.66 -9.99 2.41
N GLY A 74 2.39 -9.43 1.47
CA GLY A 74 2.02 -9.47 0.06
C GLY A 74 3.00 -8.68 -0.80
N VAL A 75 2.78 -8.68 -2.10
CA VAL A 75 3.58 -7.86 -3.02
C VAL A 75 2.83 -6.55 -3.27
N ARG A 76 3.49 -5.41 -3.02
CA ARG A 76 2.91 -4.09 -3.30
C ARG A 76 2.49 -3.95 -4.76
N GLY A 77 1.33 -3.34 -4.97
CA GLY A 77 0.67 -3.23 -6.27
C GLY A 77 -0.03 -4.52 -6.74
N GLN A 78 0.07 -5.63 -6.00
CA GLN A 78 -0.70 -6.84 -6.26
C GLN A 78 -1.90 -6.97 -5.32
N LYS A 79 -2.87 -7.78 -5.74
CA LYS A 79 -4.13 -8.00 -5.04
C LYS A 79 -4.02 -9.05 -3.93
N ASP A 80 -3.06 -9.96 -4.06
CA ASP A 80 -2.92 -11.12 -3.20
C ASP A 80 -2.09 -10.75 -1.97
N TRP A 81 -2.80 -10.37 -0.91
CA TRP A 81 -2.23 -10.13 0.42
C TRP A 81 -2.77 -11.16 1.41
N MET A 82 -2.04 -11.36 2.50
CA MET A 82 -2.40 -12.32 3.55
C MET A 82 -2.34 -11.67 4.92
N HIS A 83 -3.29 -12.01 5.79
CA HIS A 83 -3.28 -11.76 7.23
C HIS A 83 -3.42 -13.09 7.97
N GLY A 84 -2.32 -13.62 8.49
CA GLY A 84 -2.32 -14.99 9.01
C GLY A 84 -2.77 -15.99 7.93
N PRO A 85 -3.79 -16.85 8.19
CA PRO A 85 -4.34 -17.75 7.19
C PRO A 85 -5.35 -17.08 6.23
N ASP A 86 -5.77 -15.84 6.49
CA ASP A 86 -6.84 -15.19 5.75
C ASP A 86 -6.30 -14.40 4.55
N GLU A 87 -7.02 -14.45 3.43
CA GLU A 87 -6.81 -13.53 2.31
C GLU A 87 -7.15 -12.10 2.74
N ALA A 88 -6.27 -11.18 2.37
CA ALA A 88 -6.41 -9.77 2.59
C ALA A 88 -6.30 -9.01 1.26
N GLN A 89 -6.79 -7.78 1.26
CA GLN A 89 -6.61 -6.81 0.19
C GLN A 89 -5.87 -5.61 0.76
N PHE A 90 -4.91 -5.10 0.01
CA PHE A 90 -4.24 -3.85 0.32
C PHE A 90 -4.56 -2.79 -0.74
N THR A 91 -5.01 -1.63 -0.28
CA THR A 91 -5.12 -0.42 -1.10
C THR A 91 -4.07 0.57 -0.64
N ASP A 92 -3.11 0.84 -1.53
CA ASP A 92 -2.07 1.85 -1.32
C ASP A 92 -2.69 3.23 -1.54
N LEU A 93 -2.47 4.17 -0.61
CA LEU A 93 -2.96 5.55 -0.69
C LEU A 93 -1.78 6.52 -0.54
N PRO A 94 -1.87 7.76 -1.06
CA PRO A 94 -0.75 8.70 -1.03
C PRO A 94 -0.16 8.99 0.36
N ASN A 95 -0.99 8.92 1.42
CA ASN A 95 -0.62 9.19 2.82
C ASN A 95 -1.08 8.05 3.75
N GLY A 96 -0.93 6.81 3.29
CA GLY A 96 -1.25 5.64 4.11
C GLY A 96 -1.77 4.47 3.30
N GLY A 97 -2.70 3.70 3.87
CA GLY A 97 -3.24 2.54 3.19
C GLY A 97 -4.39 1.89 3.93
N ILE A 98 -5.08 0.98 3.23
CA ILE A 98 -6.21 0.24 3.80
C ILE A 98 -5.99 -1.24 3.59
N PHE A 99 -5.97 -2.00 4.68
CA PHE A 99 -6.08 -3.45 4.67
C PHE A 99 -7.53 -3.86 4.88
N ARG A 100 -8.00 -4.85 4.13
CA ARG A 100 -9.33 -5.46 4.32
C ARG A 100 -9.17 -6.97 4.30
N TRP A 101 -9.73 -7.67 5.28
CA TRP A 101 -9.74 -9.13 5.35
C TRP A 101 -11.00 -9.57 6.08
N SER A 102 -11.61 -10.68 5.65
CA SER A 102 -12.86 -11.16 6.25
C SER A 102 -13.89 -10.02 6.43
N THR A 103 -14.31 -9.74 7.67
CA THR A 103 -15.23 -8.65 8.03
C THR A 103 -14.52 -7.46 8.71
N PHE A 104 -13.24 -7.26 8.44
CA PHE A 104 -12.44 -6.20 9.04
C PHE A 104 -11.84 -5.27 8.00
N ALA A 105 -11.67 -4.01 8.39
CA ALA A 105 -10.90 -3.03 7.65
C ALA A 105 -10.00 -2.26 8.61
N LEU A 106 -8.71 -2.18 8.28
CA LEU A 106 -7.73 -1.38 8.99
C LEU A 106 -7.23 -0.28 8.06
N ALA A 107 -7.60 0.96 8.37
CA ALA A 107 -7.08 2.14 7.70
C ALA A 107 -5.89 2.69 8.47
N ILE A 108 -4.84 3.09 7.76
CA ILE A 108 -3.65 3.75 8.26
C ILE A 108 -3.55 5.10 7.56
N ALA A 109 -3.38 6.17 8.34
CA ALA A 109 -3.26 7.54 7.85
C ALA A 109 -2.06 8.24 8.50
N GLU A 110 -1.22 8.87 7.69
CA GLU A 110 -0.03 9.63 8.11
C GLU A 110 -0.33 11.12 8.32
#